data_AF-H5XN20-F1
#
_entry.id   AF-H5XN20-F1
#
_cell.length_a   1.000
_cell.length_b   1.000
_cell.length_c   1.000
_cell.angle_alpha   90.00
_cell.angle_beta   90.00
_cell.angle_gamma   90.00
#
_symmetry.space_group_name_H-M   'P 1'
#
loop_
_entity.id
_entity.type
_entity.pdbx_description
1 polymer ?
#
loop_
_entity_poly.entity_id
_entity_poly.type
_entity_poly.pdbx_seq_one_letter_code
_entity_poly.pdbx_strand_id
1 'polypeptide(L)' 'MAGHQLDRALENVDAAMRQLKDSMRGMPVRREGFKGAHDATARAVATLTVALSDSRGALRD' A
#
# COMPACT_ATOMS: atom_id res chain seq x y z
N MET A 1 21.47 5.91 5.20
CA MET A 1 21.12 5.16 3.95
C MET A 1 19.81 4.39 4.06
N ALA A 2 19.49 3.78 5.21
CA ALA A 2 18.24 3.03 5.41
C ALA A 2 16.96 3.87 5.24
N GLY A 3 16.93 5.11 5.76
CA GLY A 3 15.78 6.01 5.58
C GLY A 3 15.41 6.27 4.11
N HIS A 4 16.38 6.54 3.23
CA HIS A 4 16.11 6.75 1.80
C HIS A 4 15.64 5.49 1.06
N GLN A 5 16.06 4.31 1.52
CA GLN A 5 15.57 3.04 0.96
C GLN A 5 14.12 2.78 1.39
N LEU A 6 13.79 3.08 2.65
CA LEU A 6 12.44 3.01 3.17
C LEU A 6 11.48 3.93 2.40
N ASP A 7 11.91 5.17 2.15
CA ASP A 7 11.11 6.16 1.43
C ASP A 7 10.72 5.67 0.03
N ARG A 8 11.70 5.16 -0.72
CA ARG A 8 11.45 4.58 -2.04
C ARG A 8 10.56 3.34 -1.99
N ALA A 9 10.69 2.51 -0.95
CA ALA A 9 9.82 1.36 -0.77
C ALA A 9 8.35 1.80 -0.54
N LEU A 10 8.13 2.83 0.28
CA LEU A 10 6.80 3.39 0.53
C LEU A 10 6.19 3.98 -0.74
N GLU A 11 6.96 4.74 -1.51
CA GLU A 11 6.51 5.31 -2.80
C GLU A 11 6.11 4.22 -3.80
N ASN A 12 6.89 3.14 -3.89
CA ASN A 12 6.60 2.02 -4.78
C ASN A 12 5.32 1.28 -4.38
N VAL A 13 5.09 1.08 -3.07
CA VAL A 13 3.87 0.47 -2.55
C VAL A 13 2.65 1.34 -2.89
N ASP A 14 2.76 2.65 -2.69
CA ASP A 14 1.70 3.59 -3.05
C ASP A 14 1.38 3.57 -4.55
N ALA A 15 2.41 3.53 -5.40
CA ALA A 15 2.23 3.44 -6.85
C ALA A 15 1.52 2.14 -7.27
N ALA A 16 1.93 1.01 -6.69
CA ALA A 16 1.30 -0.29 -6.94
C ALA A 16 -0.17 -0.32 -6.52
N MET A 17 -0.50 0.25 -5.36
CA MET A 17 -1.88 0.33 -4.87
C MET A 17 -2.77 1.23 -5.75
N ARG A 18 -2.22 2.33 -6.30
CA ARG A 18 -2.93 3.16 -7.30
C ARG A 18 -3.20 2.39 -8.58
N GLN A 19 -2.20 1.67 -9.09
CA GLN A 19 -2.35 0.84 -10.29
C GLN A 19 -3.40 -0.27 -10.08
N LEU A 20 -3.42 -0.90 -8.89
CA LEU A 20 -4.43 -1.88 -8.54
C LEU A 20 -5.84 -1.27 -8.54
N LYS A 21 -6.02 -0.10 -7.91
CA LYS A 21 -7.29 0.63 -7.91
C LYS A 21 -7.77 0.98 -9.32
N ASP A 22 -6.87 1.43 -10.17
CA ASP A 22 -7.21 1.79 -11.55
C ASP A 22 -7.56 0.56 -12.38
N SER A 23 -6.85 -0.55 -12.20
CA SER A 23 -7.12 -1.83 -12.86
C SER A 23 -8.47 -2.43 -12.44
N MET A 24 -8.96 -2.07 -11.26
CA MET A 24 -10.29 -2.45 -10.77
C MET A 24 -11.43 -1.64 -11.38
N ARG A 25 -11.17 -0.51 -12.04
CA ARG A 25 -12.22 0.28 -12.68
C ARG A 25 -12.84 -0.52 -13.82
N GLY A 26 -14.15 -0.74 -13.73
CA GLY A 26 -14.89 -1.53 -14.72
C GLY A 26 -14.97 -3.03 -14.42
N MET A 27 -14.24 -3.53 -13.41
CA MET A 27 -14.46 -4.90 -12.94
C MET A 27 -15.83 -4.99 -12.24
N PRO A 28 -16.62 -6.06 -12.49
CA PRO A 28 -17.84 -6.31 -11.75
C PRO A 28 -17.52 -6.52 -10.26
N VAL A 29 -17.81 -5.50 -9.46
CA VAL A 29 -17.43 -5.36 -8.04
C VAL A 29 -17.91 -6.51 -7.14
N ARG A 30 -18.88 -7.31 -7.59
CA ARG A 30 -19.54 -8.38 -6.83
C ARG A 30 -19.26 -9.79 -7.33
N ARG A 31 -18.44 -9.96 -8.38
CA ARG A 31 -18.12 -11.31 -8.88
C ARG A 31 -16.97 -11.88 -8.05
N GLU A 32 -17.20 -13.03 -7.40
CA GLU A 32 -16.20 -13.80 -6.64
C GLU A 32 -15.55 -13.14 -5.40
N GLY A 33 -16.13 -12.06 -4.83
CA GLY A 33 -15.63 -11.48 -3.58
C GLY A 33 -14.30 -10.70 -3.69
N PHE A 34 -13.78 -10.49 -4.90
CA PHE A 34 -12.50 -9.81 -5.15
C PHE A 34 -12.43 -8.41 -4.54
N LYS A 35 -13.53 -7.65 -4.55
CA LYS A 35 -13.58 -6.33 -3.91
C LYS A 35 -13.30 -6.40 -2.40
N GLY A 36 -13.79 -7.44 -1.73
CA GLY A 36 -13.53 -7.66 -0.30
C GLY A 36 -12.06 -7.94 -0.03
N ALA A 37 -11.44 -8.79 -0.86
CA ALA A 37 -10.01 -9.08 -0.78
C ALA A 37 -9.14 -7.84 -1.06
N HIS A 38 -9.51 -7.03 -2.05
CA HIS A 38 -8.89 -5.74 -2.32
C HIS A 38 -9.00 -4.80 -1.12
N ASP A 39 -10.21 -4.60 -0.58
CA ASP A 39 -10.44 -3.65 0.51
C ASP A 39 -9.69 -4.09 1.78
N ALA A 40 -9.60 -5.39 2.06
CA ALA A 40 -8.79 -5.94 3.14
C ALA A 40 -7.28 -5.70 2.93
N THR A 41 -6.79 -5.95 1.71
CA THR A 41 -5.40 -5.69 1.34
C THR A 41 -5.06 -4.21 1.47
N ALA A 42 -5.92 -3.32 0.99
CA ALA A 42 -5.73 -1.88 1.09
C ALA A 42 -5.62 -1.40 2.55
N ARG A 43 -6.43 -1.96 3.46
CA ARG A 43 -6.34 -1.65 4.90
C ARG A 43 -5.04 -2.15 5.52
N ALA A 44 -4.62 -3.36 5.19
CA ALA A 44 -3.38 -3.94 5.69
C ALA A 44 -2.16 -3.13 5.23
N VAL A 45 -2.12 -2.77 3.94
CA VAL A 45 -1.04 -1.94 3.37
C VAL A 45 -1.02 -0.55 4.01
N ALA A 46 -2.18 0.09 4.19
CA ALA A 46 -2.25 1.39 4.87
C ALA A 46 -1.67 1.33 6.30
N THR A 47 -2.02 0.28 7.05
CA THR A 47 -1.50 0.05 8.40
C THR A 47 0.02 -0.11 8.40
N LEU A 48 0.53 -0.91 7.46
CA LEU A 48 1.97 -1.12 7.28
C LEU A 48 2.71 0.17 6.93
N THR A 49 2.18 0.95 5.97
CA THR A 49 2.77 2.23 5.55
C THR A 49 2.86 3.23 6.70
N VAL A 50 1.84 3.30 7.56
CA VAL A 50 1.85 4.16 8.76
C VAL A 50 2.92 3.70 9.75
N ALA A 51 2.95 2.41 10.10
CA ALA A 51 3.94 1.88 11.05
C ALA A 51 5.39 2.06 10.56
N LEU A 52 5.62 1.89 9.26
CA LEU A 52 6.91 2.16 8.63
C LEU A 52 7.26 3.65 8.62
N SER A 53 6.29 4.51 8.34
CA SER A 53 6.48 5.97 8.39
C SER A 53 6.83 6.47 9.79
N ASP A 54 6.22 5.89 10.83
CA ASP A 54 6.55 6.19 12.22
C ASP A 54 7.97 5.72 12.59
N SER A 55 8.38 4.57 12.05
CA SER A 55 9.73 4.01 12.24
C SER A 55 10.83 4.82 11.54
N ARG A 56 10.47 5.74 10.64
CA ARG A 56 11.40 6.60 9.88
C ARG A 56 12.25 7.48 10.80
N GLY A 57 11.73 7.87 11.96
CA GLY A 57 12.48 8.60 12.98
C GLY A 57 13.59 7.76 13.61
N ALA A 58 13.36 6.46 13.81
CA ALA A 58 14.34 5.53 14.39
C ALA A 58 15.42 5.07 13.39
N LEU A 59 15.18 5.21 12.09
CA LEU A 59 16.10 4.80 11.01
C LEU A 59 16.97 5.96 10.48
N ARG A 60 16.87 7.12 11.12
CA ARG A 60 17.56 8.35 10.72
C ARG A 60 18.89 8.58 11.46
N ASP A 61 19.19 7.76 12.46
CA ASP A 61 20.48 7.68 13.15
C ASP A 61 21.46 6.72 12.43
#